data_AF-A0AAV3SZ76-F1
#
_entry.id   AF-A0AAV3SZ76-F1
#
_cell.length_a   1.000
_cell.length_b   1.000
_cell.length_c   1.000
_cell.angle_alpha   90.00
_cell.angle_beta   90.00
_cell.angle_gamma   90.00
#
_symmetry.space_group_name_H-M   'P 1'
#
loop_
_entity.id
_entity.type
_entity.pdbx_description
1 polymer ?
#
loop_
_entity_poly.entity_id
_entity_poly.type
_entity_poly.pdbx_seq_one_letter_code
_entity_poly.pdbx_strand_id
1 'polypeptide(L)'
;MNWSLFAKVVGVYGVLAAGATAAVLFAVASVASVALPWVSIGLVLGGGVLVAFSLGRTDVGVDTASTAAETGFGGGNAAQYRPDALPLASRVVFAVYFAGLVAWGAATFPFVT
;
A
#
# COMPACT_ATOMS: atom_id res chain seq x y z
N MET A 1 9.33 -14.70 -15.76
CA MET A 1 8.73 -14.94 -14.43
C MET A 1 7.22 -15.01 -14.61
N ASN A 2 6.55 -16.04 -14.09
CA ASN A 2 5.11 -16.25 -14.33
C ASN A 2 4.29 -15.29 -13.45
N TRP A 3 3.63 -14.29 -14.06
CA TRP A 3 2.90 -13.22 -13.35
C TRP A 3 1.85 -13.75 -12.36
N SER A 4 1.24 -14.89 -12.66
CA SER A 4 0.27 -15.56 -11.79
C SER A 4 0.88 -16.07 -10.47
N LEU A 5 2.12 -16.57 -10.53
CA LEU A 5 2.88 -17.03 -9.36
C LEU A 5 3.36 -15.84 -8.53
N PHE A 6 3.84 -14.79 -9.18
CA PHE A 6 4.22 -13.54 -8.52
C PHE A 6 3.04 -12.92 -7.76
N ALA A 7 1.86 -12.82 -8.38
CA ALA A 7 0.67 -12.28 -7.74
C ALA A 7 0.20 -13.13 -6.54
N LYS A 8 0.29 -14.46 -6.64
CA LYS A 8 -0.04 -15.36 -5.51
C LYS A 8 0.94 -15.21 -4.35
N VAL A 9 2.25 -15.21 -4.65
CA VAL A 9 3.31 -15.06 -3.64
C VAL A 9 3.18 -13.70 -2.97
N VAL A 10 3.17 -12.61 -3.73
CA VAL A 10 3.06 -11.26 -3.18
C VAL A 10 1.73 -11.03 -2.46
N GLY A 11 0.62 -11.49 -3.05
CA GLY A 11 -0.71 -11.45 -2.46
C GLY A 11 -0.77 -12.10 -1.08
N VAL A 12 -0.36 -13.36 -1.02
CA VAL A 12 -0.45 -14.16 0.21
C VAL A 12 0.57 -13.70 1.26
N TYR A 13 1.84 -13.53 0.89
CA TYR A 13 2.87 -13.12 1.85
C TYR A 13 2.69 -11.67 2.31
N GLY A 14 2.18 -10.78 1.45
CA GLY A 14 1.88 -9.39 1.82
C GLY A 14 0.76 -9.29 2.85
N VAL A 15 -0.31 -10.06 2.68
CA VAL A 15 -1.44 -10.11 3.65
C VAL A 15 -1.03 -10.81 4.95
N LEU A 16 -0.21 -11.85 4.89
CA LEU A 16 0.32 -12.52 6.09
C LEU A 16 1.27 -11.62 6.88
N ALA A 17 2.17 -10.89 6.19
CA ALA A 17 3.05 -9.92 6.84
C ALA A 17 2.25 -8.79 7.50
N ALA A 18 1.18 -8.32 6.85
CA ALA A 18 0.26 -7.36 7.44
C ALA A 18 -0.43 -7.91 8.70
N GLY A 19 -0.85 -9.18 8.68
CA GLY A 19 -1.43 -9.85 9.84
C GLY A 19 -0.47 -9.94 11.02
N ALA A 20 0.81 -10.25 10.77
CA ALA A 20 1.84 -10.26 11.80
C ALA A 20 2.02 -8.87 12.43
N THR A 21 2.07 -7.81 11.62
CA THR A 21 2.13 -6.43 12.12
C THR A 21 0.90 -6.05 12.94
N ALA A 22 -0.30 -6.39 12.46
CA ALA A 22 -1.54 -6.15 13.20
C ALA A 22 -1.51 -6.86 14.56
N ALA A 23 -1.11 -8.14 14.60
CA ALA A 23 -1.00 -8.91 15.84
C ALA A 23 -0.03 -8.28 16.85
N VAL A 24 1.13 -7.80 16.39
CA VAL A 24 2.09 -7.07 17.24
C VAL A 24 1.47 -5.78 17.78
N LEU A 25 0.76 -5.01 16.95
CA LEU A 25 0.11 -3.77 17.38
C LEU A 25 -0.98 -4.01 18.42
N PHE A 26 -1.79 -5.07 18.26
CA PHE A 26 -2.77 -5.47 19.27
C PHE A 26 -2.11 -5.95 20.57
N ALA A 27 -1.01 -6.70 20.50
CA ALA A 27 -0.28 -7.15 21.68
C ALA A 27 0.34 -5.97 22.45
N VAL A 28 0.98 -5.03 21.74
CA VAL A 28 1.55 -3.82 22.34
C VAL A 28 0.46 -2.96 22.98
N ALA A 29 -0.66 -2.75 22.29
CA ALA A 29 -1.78 -1.97 22.82
C ALA A 29 -2.39 -2.62 24.08
N SER A 30 -2.47 -3.95 24.11
CA SER A 30 -2.93 -4.70 25.29
C SER A 30 -2.01 -4.49 26.49
N VAL A 31 -0.68 -4.53 26.29
CA VAL A 31 0.30 -4.25 27.35
C VAL A 31 0.25 -2.79 27.79
N ALA A 32 0.03 -1.87 26.86
CA ALA A 32 -0.04 -0.43 27.12
C ALA A 32 -1.40 0.05 27.67
N SER A 33 -2.35 -0.86 27.93
CA SER A 33 -3.74 -0.53 28.36
C SER A 33 -4.46 0.45 27.42
N VAL A 34 -4.14 0.40 26.13
CA VAL A 34 -4.81 1.21 25.10
C VAL A 34 -6.08 0.47 24.66
N ALA A 35 -7.19 1.19 24.53
CA ALA A 35 -8.42 0.62 24.03
C ALA A 35 -8.22 0.04 22.61
N LEU A 36 -8.41 -1.27 22.49
CA LEU A 36 -8.19 -2.06 21.28
C LEU A 36 -9.00 -1.59 20.05
N PRO A 37 -10.21 -0.99 20.18
CA PRO A 37 -10.88 -0.35 19.05
C PRO A 37 -10.04 0.69 18.31
N TRP A 38 -9.21 1.47 19.01
CA TRP A 38 -8.36 2.48 18.39
C TRP A 38 -7.27 1.88 17.51
N VAL A 39 -6.81 0.67 17.84
CA VAL A 39 -5.85 -0.07 17.01
C VAL A 39 -6.50 -0.52 15.71
N SER A 40 -7.71 -1.10 15.78
CA SER A 40 -8.48 -1.47 14.57
C SER A 40 -8.74 -0.26 13.68
N ILE A 41 -9.18 0.87 14.26
CA ILE A 41 -9.42 2.12 13.51
C ILE A 41 -8.12 2.63 12.89
N GLY A 42 -7.02 2.62 13.64
CA GLY A 42 -5.70 3.03 13.16
C GLY A 42 -5.19 2.16 12.00
N LEU A 43 -5.41 0.85 12.05
CA LEU A 43 -5.07 -0.09 10.98
C LEU A 43 -5.88 0.19 9.71
N VAL A 44 -7.18 0.45 9.84
CA VAL A 44 -8.07 0.77 8.72
C VAL A 44 -7.73 2.13 8.09
N LEU A 45 -7.64 3.18 8.89
CA LEU A 45 -7.36 4.53 8.39
C LEU A 45 -5.92 4.67 7.91
N GLY A 46 -4.95 4.19 8.71
CA GLY A 46 -3.53 4.25 8.38
C GLY A 46 -3.19 3.42 7.13
N GLY A 47 -3.72 2.19 7.05
CA GLY A 47 -3.57 1.34 5.87
C GLY A 47 -4.20 1.98 4.63
N GLY A 48 -5.43 2.49 4.74
CA GLY A 48 -6.16 3.10 3.63
C GLY A 48 -5.48 4.36 3.08
N VAL A 49 -5.04 5.26 3.97
CA VAL A 49 -4.34 6.50 3.57
C VAL A 49 -3.01 6.19 2.88
N LEU A 50 -2.24 5.23 3.39
CA LEU A 50 -0.94 4.88 2.81
C LEU A 50 -1.06 4.17 1.46
N VAL A 51 -2.11 3.37 1.24
CA VAL A 51 -2.44 2.84 -0.11
C VAL A 51 -2.77 3.98 -1.06
N ALA A 52 -3.72 4.86 -0.68
CA ALA A 52 -4.16 5.97 -1.52
C ALA A 52 -2.99 6.91 -1.87
N PHE A 53 -2.08 7.15 -0.93
CA PHE A 53 -0.92 8.01 -1.13
C PHE A 53 0.18 7.36 -1.96
N SER A 54 0.39 6.05 -1.82
CA SER A 54 1.36 5.31 -2.65
C SER A 54 0.89 5.24 -4.11
N LEU A 55 -0.41 5.11 -4.33
CA LEU A 55 -1.00 5.14 -5.68
C LEU A 55 -1.01 6.58 -6.24
N GLY A 56 -1.46 7.58 -5.47
CA GLY A 56 -1.53 8.98 -5.92
C GLY A 56 -0.16 9.65 -6.09
N ARG A 57 0.75 9.48 -5.12
CA ARG A 57 2.22 9.75 -5.20
C ARG A 57 2.82 9.27 -6.53
N THR A 58 2.40 8.05 -6.78
CA THR A 58 2.65 7.18 -7.92
C THR A 58 2.48 7.86 -9.27
N ASP A 59 1.22 8.22 -9.49
CA ASP A 59 0.71 8.65 -10.78
C ASP A 59 1.08 10.11 -11.05
N VAL A 60 1.01 10.97 -10.02
CA VAL A 60 1.39 12.39 -10.13
C VAL A 60 2.88 12.56 -10.44
N GLY A 61 3.75 11.79 -9.78
CA GLY A 61 5.20 11.88 -10.04
C GLY A 61 5.58 11.43 -11.44
N VAL A 62 4.93 10.37 -11.95
CA VAL A 62 5.15 9.85 -13.30
C VAL A 62 4.65 10.84 -14.35
N ASP A 63 3.48 11.43 -14.15
CA ASP A 63 2.90 12.40 -15.10
C ASP A 63 3.66 13.72 -15.11
N THR A 64 4.17 14.15 -13.94
CA THR A 64 5.02 15.35 -13.84
C THR A 64 6.36 15.13 -14.57
N ALA A 65 6.98 13.97 -14.38
CA ALA A 65 8.23 13.62 -15.06
C ALA A 65 8.06 13.50 -16.58
N SER A 66 6.95 12.91 -17.04
CA SER A 66 6.66 12.76 -18.47
C SER A 66 6.38 14.10 -19.15
N THR A 67 5.64 14.99 -18.47
CA THR A 67 5.32 16.35 -18.97
C THR A 67 6.58 17.23 -19.02
N ALA A 68 7.44 17.15 -18.00
CA ALA A 68 8.71 17.87 -17.97
C ALA A 68 9.65 17.40 -19.09
N ALA A 69 9.68 16.09 -19.36
CA ALA A 69 10.47 15.53 -20.45
C ALA A 69 9.95 15.92 -21.83
N GLU A 70 8.63 15.89 -22.08
CA GLU A 70 8.02 16.42 -23.32
C GLU A 70 8.42 17.88 -23.56
N THR A 71 8.34 18.70 -22.51
CA THR A 71 8.68 20.13 -22.57
C THR A 71 10.17 20.34 -22.86
N GLY A 72 11.04 19.48 -22.31
CA GLY A 72 12.49 19.56 -22.49
C GLY A 72 13.02 19.02 -23.83
N PHE A 73 12.36 18.01 -24.41
CA PHE A 73 12.80 17.37 -25.67
C PHE A 73 12.14 17.95 -26.93
N GLY A 74 11.31 18.99 -26.80
CA GLY A 74 10.87 19.79 -27.95
C GLY A 74 9.50 19.42 -28.54
N GLY A 75 8.53 19.06 -27.69
CA GLY A 75 7.12 18.98 -28.09
C GLY A 75 6.75 17.70 -28.83
N GLY A 76 6.14 16.77 -28.11
CA GLY A 76 5.66 15.48 -28.58
C GLY A 76 5.04 14.72 -27.42
N ASN A 77 4.07 13.85 -27.68
CA ASN A 77 3.23 13.20 -26.67
C ASN A 77 3.98 12.77 -25.38
N ALA A 78 3.67 13.40 -24.23
CA ALA A 78 4.18 13.06 -22.89
C ALA A 78 4.25 11.56 -22.61
N ALA A 79 3.29 10.77 -23.11
CA ALA A 79 3.25 9.33 -22.88
C ALA A 79 4.51 8.58 -23.37
N GLN A 80 5.26 9.14 -24.33
CA GLN A 80 6.51 8.56 -24.85
C GLN A 80 7.69 8.72 -23.89
N TYR A 81 7.60 9.68 -22.96
CA TYR A 81 8.66 9.99 -21.99
C TYR A 81 8.32 9.52 -20.59
N ARG A 82 7.24 8.75 -20.44
CA ARG A 82 6.80 8.24 -19.15
C ARG A 82 7.90 7.33 -18.61
N PRO A 83 8.61 7.71 -17.52
CA PRO A 83 9.66 6.87 -16.99
C PRO A 83 9.05 5.53 -16.59
N ASP A 84 9.77 4.43 -16.86
CA ASP A 84 9.42 3.12 -16.33
C ASP A 84 9.31 3.26 -14.81
N ALA A 85 8.07 3.31 -14.34
CA ALA A 85 7.81 3.62 -12.96
C ALA A 85 8.44 2.53 -12.08
N LEU A 86 8.80 2.87 -10.84
CA LEU A 86 9.19 1.94 -9.75
C LEU A 86 8.71 0.52 -10.04
N PRO A 87 9.60 -0.50 -10.10
CA PRO A 87 9.26 -1.82 -10.62
C PRO A 87 7.88 -2.23 -10.15
N LEU A 88 6.95 -2.44 -11.08
CA LEU A 88 5.52 -2.68 -10.84
C LEU A 88 5.29 -3.64 -9.66
N ALA A 89 6.20 -4.62 -9.55
CA ALA A 89 6.35 -5.53 -8.43
C ALA A 89 6.37 -4.87 -7.04
N SER A 90 7.22 -3.88 -6.78
CA SER A 90 7.36 -3.23 -5.47
C SER A 90 6.13 -2.42 -5.10
N ARG A 91 5.49 -1.75 -6.06
CA ARG A 91 4.24 -0.99 -5.84
C ARG A 91 3.10 -1.91 -5.44
N VAL A 92 3.01 -3.07 -6.09
CA VAL A 92 2.01 -4.10 -5.78
C VAL A 92 2.26 -4.69 -4.38
N VAL A 93 3.52 -4.97 -4.01
CA VAL A 93 3.86 -5.48 -2.67
C VAL A 93 3.41 -4.51 -1.56
N PHE A 94 3.72 -3.21 -1.71
CA PHE A 94 3.30 -2.20 -0.73
C PHE A 94 1.78 -2.05 -0.67
N ALA A 95 1.11 -1.98 -1.81
CA ALA A 95 -0.35 -1.87 -1.87
C ALA A 95 -1.04 -3.07 -1.21
N VAL A 96 -0.56 -4.30 -1.48
CA VAL A 96 -1.10 -5.54 -0.90
C VAL A 96 -0.87 -5.58 0.61
N TYR A 97 0.31 -5.19 1.08
CA TYR A 97 0.61 -5.14 2.51
C TYR A 97 -0.34 -4.20 3.26
N PHE A 98 -0.51 -2.96 2.78
CA PHE A 98 -1.39 -2.00 3.45
C PHE A 98 -2.88 -2.36 3.29
N ALA A 99 -3.30 -2.90 2.14
CA ALA A 99 -4.64 -3.45 1.99
C ALA A 99 -4.89 -4.62 2.97
N GLY A 100 -3.86 -5.43 3.23
CA GLY A 100 -3.89 -6.46 4.28
C GLY A 100 -4.11 -5.85 5.66
N LEU A 101 -3.44 -4.75 6.02
CA LEU A 101 -3.64 -4.07 7.30
C LEU A 101 -5.07 -3.57 7.47
N VAL A 102 -5.66 -3.02 6.41
CA VAL A 102 -7.07 -2.60 6.39
C VAL A 102 -7.99 -3.80 6.61
N ALA A 103 -7.75 -4.91 5.91
CA ALA A 103 -8.55 -6.12 6.03
C ALA A 103 -8.48 -6.70 7.45
N TRP A 104 -7.28 -6.75 8.05
CA TRP A 104 -7.10 -7.21 9.43
C TRP A 104 -7.78 -6.27 10.43
N GLY A 105 -7.60 -4.95 10.31
CA GLY A 105 -8.25 -3.97 11.19
C GLY A 105 -9.78 -4.01 11.11
N ALA A 106 -10.34 -4.22 9.92
CA ALA A 106 -11.78 -4.39 9.72
C ALA A 106 -12.28 -5.73 10.30
N ALA A 107 -11.53 -6.80 10.12
CA ALA A 107 -11.88 -8.12 10.63
C ALA A 107 -11.84 -8.18 12.17
N THR A 108 -10.94 -7.44 12.81
CA THR A 108 -10.85 -7.38 14.28
C THR A 108 -11.88 -6.47 14.92
N PHE A 109 -12.48 -5.53 14.16
CA PHE A 109 -13.44 -4.55 14.67
C PHE A 109 -14.59 -5.16 15.51
N PRO A 110 -15.33 -6.20 15.08
CA PRO A 110 -16.41 -6.80 15.86
C PRO A 110 -15.98 -7.56 17.13
N PHE A 111 -14.67 -7.81 17.29
CA PHE A 111 -14.14 -8.55 18.45
C PHE A 111 -13.52 -7.65 19.52
N VAL A 112 -13.32 -6.36 19.21
CA VAL A 112 -12.66 -5.40 20.11
C VAL A 112 -13.60 -4.30 20.61
N THR A 113 -14.80 -4.18 20.04
CA THR A 113 -15.91 -3.33 20.49
C THR A 113 -16.74 -4.02 21.56
#